data_AF-A0A7M2XQQ4-F1
#
_entry.id   AF-A0A7M2XQQ4-F1
#
_cell.length_a   1.000
_cell.length_b   1.000
_cell.length_c   1.000
_cell.angle_alpha   90.00
_cell.angle_beta   90.00
_cell.angle_gamma   90.00
#
_symmetry.space_group_name_H-M   'P 1'
#
loop_
_entity.id
_entity.type
_entity.pdbx_description
1 polymer ?
#
loop_
_entity_poly.entity_id
_entity_poly.type
_entity_poly.pdbx_seq_one_letter_code
_entity_poly.pdbx_strand_id
1 'polypeptide(L)'
;MARIRSIAAGTQRVQAHPTEVDCYYNIIEDGDGTRLIHLSTFGSDHRQSKPKSSQSIQLDRDMAVQFIEVLLKAFPDILPTAKAALPSPKDTGDLAWPADESPIFQSLLRELGIKE
;
A
#
# COMPACT_ATOMS: atom_id res chain seq x y z
N MET A 1 5.51 11.19 11.14
CA MET A 1 4.61 10.04 11.36
C MET A 1 3.18 10.53 11.40
N ALA A 2 2.27 9.85 10.71
CA ALA A 2 0.84 10.18 10.73
C ALA A 2 0.01 8.94 10.37
N ARG A 3 -1.19 8.81 10.95
CA ARG A 3 -2.24 7.91 10.44
C ARG A 3 -3.17 8.72 9.54
N ILE A 4 -3.38 8.25 8.32
CA ILE A 4 -4.24 8.93 7.35
C ILE A 4 -5.70 8.78 7.81
N ARG A 5 -6.44 9.89 7.76
CA ARG A 5 -7.86 9.95 8.14
C ARG A 5 -8.81 10.15 6.96
N SER A 6 -8.28 10.62 5.83
CA SER A 6 -9.04 10.95 4.61
C SER A 6 -8.09 11.16 3.44
N ILE A 7 -8.49 10.74 2.24
CA ILE A 7 -7.75 11.01 1.00
C ILE A 7 -8.65 11.81 0.06
N ALA A 8 -8.16 12.96 -0.41
CA ALA A 8 -8.88 13.85 -1.33
C ALA A 8 -7.91 14.55 -2.28
N ALA A 9 -8.43 15.05 -3.41
CA ALA A 9 -7.62 15.84 -4.35
C ALA A 9 -7.14 17.14 -3.67
N GLY A 10 -5.83 17.35 -3.68
CA GLY A 10 -5.22 18.59 -3.17
C GLY A 10 -5.42 19.76 -4.13
N THR A 11 -5.45 20.98 -3.59
CA THR A 11 -5.53 22.23 -4.36
C THR A 11 -4.16 22.91 -4.54
N GLN A 12 -3.14 22.39 -3.86
CA GLN A 12 -1.79 22.94 -3.89
C GLN A 12 -1.05 22.51 -5.16
N ARG A 13 -0.18 23.41 -5.67
CA ARG A 13 0.73 23.08 -6.76
C ARG A 13 1.91 22.28 -6.20
N VAL A 14 1.93 20.98 -6.45
CA VAL A 14 3.01 20.07 -6.06
C VAL A 14 3.93 19.83 -7.26
N GLN A 15 5.25 19.76 -7.03
CA GLN A 15 6.26 19.40 -8.02
C GLN A 15 6.86 18.03 -7.68
N ALA A 16 7.38 17.33 -8.69
CA ALA A 16 8.10 16.08 -8.50
C ALA A 16 9.32 16.29 -7.58
N HIS A 17 9.55 15.36 -6.66
CA HIS A 17 10.73 15.37 -5.81
C HIS A 17 11.99 15.00 -6.62
N PRO A 18 13.16 15.61 -6.32
CA PRO A 18 14.38 15.41 -7.10
C PRO A 18 15.15 14.12 -6.76
N THR A 19 14.72 13.36 -5.75
CA THR A 19 15.42 12.18 -5.23
C THR A 19 14.46 11.02 -5.03
N GLU A 20 14.96 9.80 -5.25
CA GLU A 20 14.26 8.56 -4.94
C GLU A 20 14.65 8.06 -3.54
N VAL A 21 13.75 7.29 -2.92
CA VAL A 21 13.90 6.78 -1.54
C VAL A 21 13.39 5.36 -1.47
N ASP A 22 13.97 4.55 -0.58
CA ASP A 22 13.43 3.23 -0.28
C ASP A 22 12.19 3.37 0.59
N CYS A 23 11.15 2.58 0.29
CA CYS A 23 9.95 2.48 1.10
C CYS A 23 9.76 1.05 1.60
N TYR A 24 9.81 0.87 2.91
CA TYR A 24 9.47 -0.40 3.56
C TYR A 24 8.04 -0.36 4.06
N TYR A 25 7.39 -1.52 4.07
CA TYR A 25 6.07 -1.68 4.67
C TYR A 25 6.10 -2.69 5.81
N ASN A 26 5.26 -2.46 6.81
CA ASN A 26 4.97 -3.38 7.89
C ASN A 26 3.46 -3.48 8.07
N ILE A 27 2.98 -4.65 8.48
CA ILE A 27 1.62 -4.83 8.97
C ILE A 27 1.68 -4.84 10.49
N ILE A 28 0.89 -3.99 11.13
CA ILE A 28 0.79 -3.90 12.58
C ILE A 28 -0.67 -3.92 13.02
N GLU A 29 -0.91 -4.21 14.28
CA GLU A 29 -2.20 -4.07 14.93
C GLU A 29 -2.15 -2.88 15.91
N ASP A 30 -3.18 -2.05 15.89
CA ASP A 30 -3.39 -0.97 16.86
C ASP A 30 -3.96 -1.53 18.17
N GLY A 31 -4.03 -0.71 19.22
CA GLY A 31 -4.48 -1.14 20.56
C GLY A 31 -5.92 -1.69 20.61
N ASP A 32 -6.73 -1.41 19.60
CA ASP A 32 -8.10 -1.92 19.44
C ASP A 32 -8.18 -3.14 18.49
N GLY A 33 -7.05 -3.67 18.04
CA GLY A 33 -6.96 -4.76 17.07
C GLY A 33 -7.10 -4.32 15.62
N THR A 34 -7.21 -3.00 15.34
CA THR A 34 -7.27 -2.50 13.96
C THR A 34 -5.96 -2.78 13.23
N ARG A 35 -6.03 -3.51 12.11
CA ARG A 35 -4.87 -3.75 11.25
C ARG A 35 -4.51 -2.48 10.48
N LEU A 36 -3.22 -2.11 10.53
CA LEU A 36 -2.66 -0.97 9.82
C LEU A 36 -1.52 -1.41 8.91
N ILE A 37 -1.48 -0.85 7.69
CA ILE A 37 -0.28 -0.84 6.86
C ILE A 37 0.54 0.37 7.30
N HIS A 38 1.79 0.15 7.73
CA HIS A 38 2.75 1.18 8.04
C HIS A 38 3.78 1.28 6.92
N LEU A 39 3.91 2.45 6.30
CA LEU A 39 4.91 2.74 5.28
C LEU A 39 5.97 3.67 5.85
N SER A 40 7.24 3.35 5.64
CA SER A 40 8.38 4.14 6.07
C SER A 40 9.36 4.37 4.94
N THR A 41 9.66 5.63 4.64
CA THR A 41 10.65 5.99 3.63
C THR A 41 12.01 6.30 4.26
N PHE A 42 13.08 5.81 3.65
CA PHE A 42 14.46 6.03 4.09
C PHE A 42 15.23 6.77 3.00
N GLY A 43 15.97 7.81 3.40
CA GLY A 43 16.65 8.69 2.46
C GLY A 43 17.69 7.97 1.59
N SER A 44 17.89 8.49 0.37
CA SER A 44 18.81 7.99 -0.66
C SER A 44 20.26 7.75 -0.21
N ASP A 45 20.96 6.88 -0.94
CA ASP A 45 22.33 6.35 -0.77
C ASP A 45 23.47 7.33 -0.39
N HIS A 46 23.26 8.65 -0.48
CA HIS A 46 24.26 9.67 -0.19
C HIS A 46 24.38 10.09 1.29
N ARG A 47 24.12 9.20 2.26
CA ARG A 47 24.31 9.51 3.69
C ARG A 47 25.41 8.68 4.34
N GLN A 48 26.28 9.38 5.08
CA GLN A 48 27.40 8.84 5.86
C GLN A 48 26.98 8.16 7.18
N SER A 49 25.68 7.96 7.44
CA SER A 49 25.15 7.42 8.70
C SER A 49 23.92 6.52 8.49
N LYS A 50 23.65 5.61 9.45
CA LYS A 50 22.58 4.60 9.38
C LYS A 50 21.23 5.19 8.93
N PRO A 51 20.48 4.51 8.04
CA PRO A 51 19.23 5.02 7.50
C PRO A 51 18.23 5.33 8.61
N LYS A 52 17.85 6.60 8.75
CA LYS A 52 16.80 7.08 9.65
C LYS A 52 15.57 7.37 8.79
N SER A 53 14.41 6.81 9.16
CA SER A 53 13.14 7.10 8.49
C SER A 53 12.91 8.61 8.49
N SER A 54 12.74 9.18 7.29
CA SER A 54 12.47 10.60 7.10
C SER A 54 10.98 10.91 7.20
N GLN A 55 10.14 9.95 6.81
CA GLN A 55 8.68 10.07 6.77
C GLN A 55 8.05 8.70 6.97
N SER A 56 6.89 8.68 7.62
CA SER A 56 6.09 7.48 7.77
C SER A 56 4.60 7.80 7.82
N ILE A 57 3.80 6.95 7.18
CA ILE A 57 2.34 7.03 7.12
C ILE A 57 1.70 5.68 7.46
N GLN A 58 0.48 5.71 7.99
CA GLN A 58 -0.33 4.53 8.26
C GLN A 58 -1.69 4.61 7.58
N LEU A 59 -2.14 3.47 7.07
CA LEU A 59 -3.45 3.30 6.44
C LEU A 59 -4.17 2.14 7.13
N ASP A 60 -5.41 2.34 7.55
CA ASP A 60 -6.32 1.24 7.85
C ASP A 60 -7.02 0.75 6.57
N ARG A 61 -7.92 -0.21 6.72
CA ARG A 61 -8.65 -0.83 5.62
C ARG A 61 -9.41 0.20 4.77
N ASP A 62 -10.12 1.12 5.39
CA ASP A 62 -10.97 2.07 4.68
C ASP A 62 -10.12 3.08 3.90
N MET A 63 -9.02 3.54 4.49
CA MET A 63 -8.07 4.41 3.79
C MET A 63 -7.32 3.67 2.68
N ALA A 64 -7.04 2.36 2.85
CA ALA A 64 -6.44 1.55 1.78
C ALA A 64 -7.37 1.44 0.56
N VAL A 65 -8.68 1.29 0.76
CA VAL A 65 -9.67 1.31 -0.34
C VAL A 65 -9.64 2.65 -1.07
N GLN A 66 -9.70 3.77 -0.35
CA GLN A 66 -9.61 5.10 -0.98
C GLN A 66 -8.28 5.29 -1.72
N PHE A 67 -7.19 4.75 -1.18
CA PHE A 67 -5.89 4.84 -1.84
C PHE A 67 -5.84 4.04 -3.14
N ILE A 68 -6.40 2.81 -3.15
CA ILE A 68 -6.55 2.00 -4.37
C ILE A 68 -7.37 2.77 -5.43
N GLU A 69 -8.47 3.40 -5.05
CA GLU A 69 -9.26 4.20 -5.99
C GLU A 69 -8.44 5.32 -6.64
N VAL A 70 -7.60 6.03 -5.86
CA VAL A 70 -6.72 7.08 -6.39
C VAL A 70 -5.68 6.50 -7.33
N LEU A 71 -5.08 5.35 -6.99
CA LEU A 71 -4.10 4.67 -7.85
C LEU A 71 -4.73 4.25 -9.18
N LEU A 72 -5.93 3.67 -9.17
CA LEU A 72 -6.63 3.25 -10.40
C LEU A 72 -7.08 4.45 -11.26
N LYS A 73 -7.47 5.57 -10.63
CA LYS A 73 -7.78 6.81 -11.36
C LYS A 73 -6.52 7.40 -12.02
N ALA A 74 -5.37 7.30 -11.36
CA ALA A 74 -4.10 7.83 -11.86
C ALA A 74 -3.45 6.92 -12.92
N PHE A 75 -3.61 5.60 -12.79
CA PHE A 75 -3.01 4.58 -13.65
C PHE A 75 -4.08 3.55 -14.10
N PRO A 76 -4.95 3.90 -15.06
CA PRO A 76 -6.09 3.05 -15.44
C PRO A 76 -5.73 1.66 -15.99
N ASP A 77 -4.51 1.49 -16.48
CA ASP A 77 -3.98 0.28 -17.12
C ASP A 77 -3.11 -0.57 -16.18
N ILE A 78 -3.03 -0.25 -14.89
CA ILE A 78 -2.14 -0.95 -13.94
C ILE A 78 -2.60 -2.38 -13.59
N LEU A 79 -3.89 -2.69 -13.77
CA LEU A 79 -4.50 -3.94 -13.29
C LEU A 79 -3.87 -5.23 -13.86
N PRO A 80 -3.60 -5.37 -15.17
CA PRO A 80 -2.95 -6.56 -15.71
C PRO A 80 -1.55 -6.78 -15.11
N THR A 81 -0.78 -5.70 -14.95
CA THR A 81 0.56 -5.74 -14.37
C THR A 81 0.52 -6.07 -12.88
N ALA A 82 -0.39 -5.45 -12.12
CA ALA A 82 -0.60 -5.75 -10.72
C ALA A 82 -0.99 -7.23 -10.51
N LYS A 83 -1.88 -7.76 -11.35
CA LYS A 83 -2.28 -9.17 -11.33
C LYS A 83 -1.10 -10.12 -11.58
N ALA A 84 -0.19 -9.78 -12.49
CA ALA A 84 1.01 -10.56 -12.74
C ALA A 84 2.05 -10.50 -11.60
N ALA A 85 2.06 -9.40 -10.84
CA ALA A 85 2.96 -9.18 -9.71
C ALA A 85 2.47 -9.81 -8.39
N LEU A 86 1.17 -10.12 -8.27
CA LEU A 86 0.64 -10.84 -7.11
C LEU A 86 1.17 -12.28 -7.09
N PRO A 87 1.73 -12.75 -5.96
CA PRO A 87 2.19 -14.13 -5.85
C PRO A 87 1.02 -15.10 -6.08
N SER A 88 1.30 -16.21 -6.76
CA SER A 88 0.30 -17.27 -6.92
C SER A 88 -0.04 -17.88 -5.55
N PRO A 89 -1.28 -18.35 -5.33
CA PRO A 89 -1.69 -18.97 -4.05
C PRO A 89 -0.83 -20.16 -3.59
N LYS A 90 -0.01 -20.73 -4.49
CA LYS A 90 0.91 -21.84 -4.20
C LYS A 90 2.24 -21.42 -3.56
N ASP A 91 2.64 -20.15 -3.65
CA ASP A 91 3.90 -19.63 -3.11
C ASP A 91 3.74 -18.97 -1.73
N THR A 92 2.51 -18.79 -1.24
CA THR A 92 2.21 -18.22 0.09
C THR A 92 2.36 -19.27 1.19
N GLY A 93 3.51 -19.94 1.25
CA GLY A 93 3.83 -20.96 2.25
C GLY A 93 4.08 -20.42 3.66
N ASP A 94 4.34 -19.12 3.84
CA ASP A 94 4.72 -18.55 5.15
C ASP A 94 4.16 -17.14 5.43
N LEU A 95 3.29 -16.61 4.58
CA LEU A 95 2.55 -15.37 4.83
C LEU A 95 1.06 -15.73 4.85
N ALA A 96 0.55 -16.13 6.02
CA ALA A 96 -0.87 -16.38 6.24
C ALA A 96 -1.65 -15.06 6.09
N TRP A 97 -1.91 -14.69 4.84
CA TRP A 97 -2.88 -13.68 4.47
C TRP A 97 -4.26 -14.35 4.51
N PRO A 98 -5.20 -13.95 5.39
CA PRO A 98 -6.57 -14.39 5.25
C PRO A 98 -7.17 -13.66 4.04
N ALA A 99 -6.88 -14.18 2.84
CA ALA A 99 -7.54 -13.78 1.59
C ALA A 99 -9.06 -14.04 1.67
N ASP A 100 -9.43 -14.98 2.54
CA ASP A 100 -10.77 -15.46 2.88
C ASP A 100 -11.75 -14.33 3.28
N GLU A 101 -11.33 -13.35 4.08
CA GLU A 101 -12.32 -12.55 4.84
C GLU A 101 -12.61 -11.13 4.29
N SER A 102 -12.09 -10.73 3.12
CA SER A 102 -12.39 -9.40 2.56
C SER A 102 -13.34 -9.48 1.37
N PRO A 103 -14.66 -9.21 1.55
CA PRO A 103 -15.63 -9.19 0.47
C PRO A 103 -15.26 -8.24 -0.67
N ILE A 104 -14.56 -7.14 -0.37
CA ILE A 104 -14.08 -6.18 -1.37
C ILE A 104 -12.95 -6.78 -2.20
N PHE A 105 -12.01 -7.49 -1.56
CA PHE A 105 -10.92 -8.15 -2.26
C PHE A 105 -11.45 -9.30 -3.11
N GLN A 106 -12.38 -10.10 -2.58
CA GLN A 106 -13.05 -11.16 -3.31
C GLN A 106 -13.88 -10.62 -4.48
N SER A 107 -14.56 -9.48 -4.31
CA SER A 107 -15.26 -8.80 -5.41
C SER A 107 -14.29 -8.31 -6.47
N LEU A 108 -13.15 -7.74 -6.07
CA LEU A 108 -12.10 -7.28 -6.98
C LEU A 108 -11.49 -8.47 -7.74
N LEU A 109 -11.13 -9.56 -7.05
CA LEU A 109 -10.63 -10.79 -7.68
C LEU A 109 -11.64 -11.36 -8.70
N ARG A 110 -12.93 -11.34 -8.34
CA ARG A 110 -14.03 -11.80 -9.19
C ARG A 110 -14.20 -10.93 -10.43
N GLU A 111 -14.19 -9.60 -10.28
CA GLU A 111 -14.23 -8.66 -11.40
C GLU A 111 -12.97 -8.75 -12.29
N LEU A 112 -11.82 -9.09 -11.69
CA LEU A 112 -10.54 -9.29 -12.38
C LEU A 112 -10.37 -10.70 -12.97
N GLY A 113 -11.38 -11.56 -12.88
CA GLY A 113 -11.37 -12.93 -13.42
C GLY A 113 -10.26 -13.81 -12.82
N ILE A 114 -9.84 -13.53 -11.59
CA ILE A 114 -8.91 -14.36 -10.82
C ILE A 114 -9.77 -15.27 -9.96
N LYS A 115 -9.92 -16.53 -10.36
CA LYS A 115 -10.52 -17.57 -9.51
C LYS A 115 -9.43 -18.16 -8.62
N GLU A 116 -9.76 -18.43 -7.37
CA GLU A 116 -8.96 -19.28 -6.47
C GLU A 116 -8.65 -20.65 -7.10
#